data_AF-A0A8S1GP78-F1
#
_entry.id   AF-A0A8S1GP78-F1
#
_cell.length_a   1.000
_cell.length_b   1.000
_cell.length_c   1.000
_cell.angle_alpha   90.00
_cell.angle_beta   90.00
_cell.angle_gamma   90.00
#
_symmetry.space_group_name_H-M   'P 1'
#
loop_
_entity.id
_entity.type
_entity.pdbx_description
1 polymer ?
#
loop_
_entity_poly.entity_id
_entity_poly.type
_entity_poly.pdbx_seq_one_letter_code
_entity_poly.pdbx_strand_id
1 'polypeptide(L)'
;MPAIPGFIVPFTDWEWNRAKFLFRSTSVSEIRECLSLLSMWRSRMGDKTPVAISCSDLLLRVAMDELLTKDKSDWIRMEAIKMSYCIAIIRRFTASLGR
;
A
#
# COMPACT_ATOMS: atom_id res chain seq x y z
N MET A 1 21.69 -5.52 18.31
CA MET A 1 20.27 -5.93 18.17
C MET A 1 20.24 -7.23 17.37
N PRO A 2 19.56 -8.30 17.82
CA PRO A 2 19.55 -9.57 17.08
C PRO A 2 18.62 -9.44 15.87
N ALA A 3 19.14 -9.75 14.70
CA ALA A 3 18.39 -9.77 13.44
C ALA A 3 17.53 -11.05 13.40
N ILE A 4 16.21 -10.89 13.45
CA ILE A 4 15.29 -11.91 12.96
C ILE A 4 15.63 -12.10 11.46
N PRO A 5 15.72 -13.31 10.89
CA PRO A 5 15.94 -13.50 9.46
C PRO A 5 14.65 -13.13 8.72
N GLY A 6 14.38 -11.83 8.66
CA GLY A 6 13.20 -11.23 8.07
C GLY A 6 13.60 -10.48 6.81
N PHE A 7 12.74 -10.54 5.80
CA PHE A 7 12.86 -9.79 4.56
C PHE A 7 13.30 -8.34 4.80
N ILE A 8 14.51 -8.00 4.35
CA ILE A 8 15.04 -6.64 4.41
C ILE A 8 14.49 -5.90 3.20
N VAL A 9 13.55 -4.99 3.43
CA VAL A 9 13.18 -4.00 2.43
C VAL A 9 14.33 -2.99 2.35
N PRO A 10 14.97 -2.79 1.19
CA PRO A 10 16.09 -1.88 1.05
C PRO A 10 15.58 -0.43 0.98
N PHE A 11 15.13 0.08 2.13
CA PHE A 11 14.80 1.49 2.33
C PHE A 11 15.83 2.17 3.23
N THR A 12 15.96 3.49 3.10
CA THR A 12 16.67 4.29 4.11
C THR A 12 15.72 4.68 5.25
N ASP A 13 16.26 5.02 6.42
CA ASP A 13 15.45 5.49 7.56
C ASP A 13 14.61 6.73 7.18
N TRP A 14 15.15 7.58 6.31
CA TRP A 14 14.43 8.74 5.78
C TRP A 14 13.24 8.32 4.92
N GLU A 15 13.44 7.40 3.97
CA GLU A 15 12.36 6.88 3.11
C GLU A 15 11.25 6.23 3.95
N TRP A 16 11.62 5.47 4.98
CA TRP A 16 10.66 4.84 5.89
C TRP A 16 9.84 5.87 6.68
N ASN A 17 10.50 6.88 7.24
CA ASN A 17 9.82 7.94 7.98
C ASN A 17 8.92 8.78 7.07
N ARG A 18 9.36 9.08 5.84
CA ARG A 18 8.56 9.77 4.84
C ARG A 18 7.34 8.96 4.44
N ALA A 19 7.50 7.68 4.13
CA ALA A 19 6.37 6.80 3.79
C ALA A 19 5.32 6.70 4.91
N LYS A 20 5.75 6.55 6.18
CA LYS A 20 4.82 6.53 7.33
C LYS A 20 4.01 7.82 7.47
N PHE A 21 4.65 8.96 7.19
CA PHE A 21 4.00 10.26 7.23
C PHE A 21 2.97 10.38 6.10
N LEU A 22 3.38 10.10 4.86
CA LEU A 22 2.54 10.20 3.67
C LEU A 22 1.38 9.20 3.66
N PHE A 23 1.56 8.03 4.26
CA PHE A 23 0.53 6.98 4.33
C PHE A 23 -0.73 7.44 5.08
N ARG A 24 -0.59 8.40 5.99
CA ARG A 24 -1.71 8.97 6.77
C ARG A 24 -2.31 10.22 6.14
N SER A 25 -1.79 10.66 5.00
CA SER A 25 -2.24 11.87 4.35
C SER A 25 -3.59 11.67 3.66
N THR A 26 -4.38 12.75 3.64
CA THR A 26 -5.61 12.88 2.85
C THR A 26 -5.39 13.69 1.58
N SER A 27 -4.15 14.08 1.28
CA SER A 27 -3.79 14.78 0.04
C SER A 27 -3.47 13.78 -1.07
N VAL A 28 -4.14 13.92 -2.22
CA VAL A 28 -3.89 13.08 -3.41
C VAL A 28 -2.43 13.18 -3.88
N SER A 29 -1.79 14.35 -3.77
CA SER A 29 -0.38 14.50 -4.16
C SER A 29 0.56 13.72 -3.25
N GLU A 30 0.30 13.73 -1.94
CA GLU A 30 1.10 13.03 -0.94
C GLU A 30 0.89 11.51 -1.00
N ILE A 31 -0.34 11.05 -1.29
CA ILE A 31 -0.62 9.63 -1.54
C ILE A 31 0.12 9.14 -2.79
N ARG A 32 0.15 9.93 -3.87
CA ARG A 32 0.94 9.60 -5.07
C ARG A 32 2.43 9.50 -4.77
N GLU A 33 2.97 10.42 -3.97
CA GLU A 33 4.36 10.35 -3.51
C GLU A 33 4.62 9.05 -2.72
N CYS A 34 3.68 8.65 -1.84
CA CYS A 34 3.78 7.40 -1.11
C CYS A 34 3.77 6.17 -2.04
N LEU A 35 2.91 6.16 -3.07
CA LEU A 35 2.87 5.11 -4.08
C LEU A 35 4.20 5.02 -4.86
N SER A 36 4.80 6.16 -5.19
CA SER A 36 6.12 6.19 -5.84
C SER A 36 7.21 5.57 -4.95
N LEU A 37 7.20 5.83 -3.64
CA LEU A 37 8.14 5.21 -2.69
C LEU A 37 7.94 3.68 -2.61
N LEU A 38 6.69 3.21 -2.52
CA LEU A 38 6.40 1.77 -2.49
C LEU A 38 6.81 1.08 -3.79
N SER A 39 6.56 1.71 -4.94
CA SER A 39 6.98 1.22 -6.25
C SER A 39 8.51 1.12 -6.36
N MET A 40 9.23 2.14 -5.88
CA MET A 40 10.69 2.14 -5.83
C MET A 40 11.23 1.00 -4.96
N TRP A 41 10.67 0.79 -3.76
CA TRP A 41 11.06 -0.32 -2.90
C TRP A 41 10.79 -1.67 -3.55
N ARG A 42 9.64 -1.83 -4.22
CA ARG A 42 9.29 -3.03 -5.00
C ARG A 42 10.32 -3.31 -6.10
N SER A 43 10.72 -2.31 -6.87
CA SER A 43 11.76 -2.45 -7.89
C SER A 43 13.11 -2.90 -7.32
N ARG A 44 13.47 -2.42 -6.12
CA ARG A 44 14.72 -2.83 -5.45
C ARG A 44 14.69 -4.28 -4.93
N MET A 45 13.51 -4.81 -4.59
CA MET A 45 13.37 -6.18 -4.05
C MET A 45 13.03 -7.24 -5.10
N GLY A 46 12.46 -6.82 -6.24
CA GLY A 46 11.97 -7.73 -7.27
C GLY A 46 10.98 -8.75 -6.70
N ASP A 47 11.26 -10.04 -6.92
CA ASP A 47 10.43 -11.16 -6.47
C ASP A 47 10.40 -11.35 -4.95
N LYS A 48 11.31 -10.70 -4.21
CA LYS A 48 11.35 -10.74 -2.74
C LYS A 48 10.46 -9.68 -2.08
N THR A 49 9.60 -9.00 -2.84
CA THR A 49 8.74 -7.95 -2.30
C THR A 49 7.77 -8.51 -1.25
N PRO A 50 7.80 -8.04 0.01
CA PRO A 50 6.85 -8.47 1.02
C PRO A 50 5.41 -8.17 0.61
N VAL A 51 4.51 -9.09 0.92
CA VAL A 51 3.07 -8.92 0.64
C VAL A 51 2.53 -7.64 1.29
N ALA A 52 3.07 -7.23 2.43
CA ALA A 52 2.71 -5.98 3.09
C ALA A 52 2.88 -4.75 2.18
N ILE A 53 3.93 -4.68 1.35
CA ILE A 53 4.13 -3.56 0.41
C ILE A 53 3.08 -3.58 -0.69
N SER A 54 2.74 -4.78 -1.19
CA SER A 54 1.68 -4.93 -2.19
C SER A 54 0.30 -4.55 -1.63
N CYS A 55 0.00 -4.93 -0.39
CA CYS A 55 -1.23 -4.55 0.29
C CYS A 55 -1.29 -3.04 0.54
N SER A 56 -0.20 -2.42 0.98
CA SER A 56 -0.13 -0.98 1.20
C SER A 56 -0.34 -0.19 -0.10
N ASP A 57 0.23 -0.63 -1.22
CA ASP A 57 0.03 -0.01 -2.53
C ASP A 57 -1.46 -0.05 -2.96
N LEU A 58 -2.11 -1.21 -2.78
CA LEU A 58 -3.55 -1.35 -3.07
C LEU A 58 -4.40 -0.43 -2.17
N LEU A 59 -4.17 -0.42 -0.86
CA LEU A 59 -4.93 0.42 0.07
C LEU A 59 -4.82 1.91 -0.26
N LEU A 60 -3.62 2.38 -0.62
CA LEU A 60 -3.39 3.77 -0.99
C LEU A 60 -4.07 4.14 -2.31
N ARG A 61 -4.07 3.24 -3.31
CA ARG A 61 -4.81 3.46 -4.57
C ARG A 61 -6.30 3.59 -4.33
N VAL A 62 -6.85 2.77 -3.45
CA VAL A 62 -8.27 2.82 -3.10
C VAL A 62 -8.60 4.11 -2.33
N ALA A 63 -7.81 4.47 -1.33
CA ALA A 63 -7.97 5.73 -0.61
C ALA A 63 -7.86 6.95 -1.54
N MET A 64 -6.97 6.90 -2.54
CA MET A 64 -6.87 7.95 -3.56
C MET A 64 -8.13 8.01 -4.44
N ASP A 65 -8.70 6.87 -4.83
CA ASP A 65 -9.91 6.83 -5.64
C ASP A 65 -11.14 7.32 -4.86
N GLU A 66 -11.23 7.01 -3.56
CA GLU A 66 -12.23 7.58 -2.65
C GLU A 66 -12.13 9.12 -2.59
N LEU A 67 -10.92 9.67 -2.46
CA LEU A 67 -10.70 11.13 -2.40
C LEU A 67 -11.00 11.83 -3.73
N LEU A 68 -10.81 11.14 -4.86
CA LEU A 68 -11.13 11.67 -6.18
C LEU A 68 -12.62 11.58 -6.53
N THR A 69 -13.35 10.68 -5.87
CA THR A 69 -14.78 10.48 -6.09
C THR A 69 -15.57 11.56 -5.33
N LYS A 70 -15.85 12.67 -6.01
CA LYS A 70 -16.69 13.76 -5.49
C LYS A 70 -18.18 13.42 -5.48
N ASP A 71 -18.62 12.50 -6.32
CA ASP A 71 -20.02 12.14 -6.49
C ASP A 71 -20.30 10.76 -5.91
N LYS A 72 -21.00 10.72 -4.78
CA LYS A 72 -21.39 9.47 -4.10
C LYS A 72 -22.49 8.72 -4.83
N SER A 73 -23.09 9.28 -5.89
CA SER A 73 -24.14 8.62 -6.66
C SER A 73 -23.61 7.52 -7.59
N ASP A 74 -22.29 7.49 -7.84
CA ASP A 74 -21.65 6.51 -8.71
C ASP A 74 -21.40 5.19 -7.96
N TRP A 75 -22.49 4.48 -7.69
CA TRP A 75 -22.54 3.25 -6.88
C TRP A 75 -21.62 2.13 -7.43
N ILE A 76 -21.39 2.09 -8.75
CA ILE A 76 -20.48 1.14 -9.40
C ILE A 76 -19.04 1.36 -8.94
N ARG A 77 -18.64 2.62 -8.82
CA ARG A 77 -17.29 2.99 -8.36
C ARG A 77 -17.11 2.69 -6.87
N MET A 78 -18.15 2.93 -6.07
CA MET A 78 -18.17 2.54 -4.66
C MET A 78 -18.06 1.02 -4.45
N GLU A 79 -18.71 0.21 -5.29
CA GLU A 79 -18.57 -1.25 -5.24
C GLU A 79 -17.17 -1.70 -5.67
N ALA A 80 -16.57 -1.08 -6.69
CA ALA A 80 -15.19 -1.36 -7.08
C ALA A 80 -14.17 -1.05 -5.96
N ILE A 81 -14.37 0.06 -5.25
CA ILE A 81 -13.57 0.46 -4.08
C ILE A 81 -13.68 -0.60 -2.96
N LYS A 82 -14.90 -1.02 -2.60
CA LYS A 82 -15.12 -2.09 -1.60
C LYS A 82 -14.48 -3.41 -2.00
N MET A 83 -14.64 -3.81 -3.28
CA MET A 83 -14.01 -5.03 -3.79
C MET A 83 -12.48 -4.96 -3.70
N SER A 84 -11.89 -3.80 -4.00
CA SER A 84 -10.45 -3.60 -3.89
C SER A 84 -9.95 -3.68 -2.44
N TYR A 85 -10.72 -3.17 -1.47
CA TYR A 85 -10.46 -3.41 -0.03
C TYR A 85 -10.53 -4.89 0.33
N CYS A 86 -11.56 -5.61 -0.13
CA CYS A 86 -11.69 -7.05 0.10
C CYS A 86 -10.49 -7.82 -0.47
N ILE A 87 -10.03 -7.50 -1.68
CA ILE A 87 -8.84 -8.11 -2.29
C ILE A 87 -7.58 -7.83 -1.46
N ALA A 88 -7.38 -6.60 -1.00
CA ALA A 88 -6.23 -6.22 -0.17
C ALA A 88 -6.23 -6.97 1.18
N ILE A 89 -7.41 -7.12 1.80
CA ILE A 89 -7.60 -7.86 3.06
C ILE A 89 -7.34 -9.36 2.84
N ILE A 90 -7.97 -9.98 1.84
CA ILE A 90 -7.80 -11.40 1.52
C ILE A 90 -6.34 -11.71 1.24
N ARG A 91 -5.64 -10.88 0.46
CA ARG A 91 -4.21 -11.05 0.15
C ARG A 91 -3.30 -10.96 1.37
N ARG A 92 -3.67 -10.13 2.36
CA ARG A 92 -2.98 -10.09 3.66
C ARG A 92 -3.20 -11.37 4.46
N PHE A 93 -4.44 -11.87 4.50
CA PHE A 93 -4.79 -13.09 5.23
C PHE A 93 -4.16 -14.34 4.61
N THR A 94 -4.24 -14.51 3.29
CA THR A 94 -3.64 -15.66 2.59
C THR A 94 -2.11 -15.71 2.72
N ALA A 95 -1.45 -14.55 2.73
CA ALA A 95 -0.02 -14.46 3.03
C ALA A 95 0.35 -14.77 4.48
N SER A 96 -0.60 -14.73 5.42
CA SER A 96 -0.39 -15.17 6.81
C SER A 96 -0.63 -16.67 7.02
N LEU A 97 -1.49 -17.28 6.19
CA LEU A 97 -1.83 -18.71 6.24
C LEU A 97 -0.81 -19.62 5.53
N GLY A 98 -0.02 -19.08 4.60
CA GLY A 98 1.05 -19.81 3.91
C GLY A 98 2.37 -19.92 4.69
N ARG A 99 2.34 -19.79 6.02
CA ARG A 99 3.50 -19.93 6.90
C ARG A 99 3.29 -21.03 7.92
#